data_AF-A0AAW2TCQ0-F1
#
_entry.id   AF-A0AAW2TCQ0-F1
#
_cell.length_a   1.000
_cell.length_b   1.000
_cell.length_c   1.000
_cell.angle_alpha   90.00
_cell.angle_beta   90.00
_cell.angle_gamma   90.00
#
_symmetry.space_group_name_H-M   'P 1'
#
loop_
_entity.id
_entity.type
_entity.pdbx_description
1 polymer ?
#
loop_
_entity_poly.entity_id
_entity_poly.type
_entity_poly.pdbx_seq_one_letter_code
_entity_poly.pdbx_strand_id
1 'polypeptide(L)'
;MHYLEYYGHIEPPEIHHRRNSLQPGIRIKSSHPAESELETFRTYEQENNDNLLRANLDLIDKIREDARARIHKYKHKVINAYNRRVKRREFQVSNLVLRRANALGPVGKLAPNWEGPYKIIRIIMFGAYKLEGANNRKLS
;
A
#
# COMPACT_ATOMS: atom_id res chain seq x y z
N MET A 1 13.77 4.62 11.22
CA MET A 1 13.09 5.77 10.57
C MET A 1 11.91 5.22 9.78
N HIS A 2 10.72 5.24 10.37
CA HIS A 2 9.52 4.55 9.86
C HIS A 2 8.61 5.58 9.19
N TYR A 3 8.65 5.64 7.86
CA TYR A 3 7.78 6.51 7.05
C TYR A 3 6.40 5.85 6.89
N LEU A 4 5.56 5.93 7.92
CA LEU A 4 4.13 5.70 7.75
C LEU A 4 3.52 6.97 7.18
N GLU A 5 3.66 7.12 5.86
CA GLU A 5 2.88 8.05 5.08
C GLU A 5 1.40 7.66 5.15
N TYR A 6 0.69 8.34 6.05
CA TYR A 6 -0.76 8.44 6.04
C TYR A 6 -1.19 9.25 4.79
N TYR A 7 -1.19 8.60 3.63
CA TYR A 7 -1.84 9.13 2.43
C TYR A 7 -3.15 8.39 2.22
N GLY A 8 -4.24 9.17 2.26
CA GLY A 8 -5.63 8.69 2.27
C GLY A 8 -5.86 7.48 1.38
N HIS A 9 -6.45 6.45 1.98
CA HIS A 9 -6.85 5.19 1.37
C HIS A 9 -7.42 5.41 -0.05
N ILE A 10 -6.59 5.14 -1.06
CA ILE A 10 -7.08 4.63 -2.33
C ILE A 10 -6.74 3.15 -2.27
N GLU A 11 -7.74 2.33 -1.94
CA GLU A 11 -7.58 0.88 -1.97
C GLU A 11 -7.32 0.47 -3.43
N PRO A 12 -6.19 -0.23 -3.72
CA PRO A 12 -6.01 -0.83 -5.01
C PRO A 12 -7.06 -1.92 -5.23
N PRO A 13 -7.57 -2.11 -6.47
CA PRO A 13 -8.55 -3.15 -6.76
C PRO A 13 -8.01 -4.55 -6.44
N GLU A 14 -8.88 -5.41 -5.90
CA GLU A 14 -8.57 -6.82 -5.59
C GLU A 14 -8.16 -7.59 -6.85
N ILE A 15 -7.04 -8.32 -6.76
CA ILE A 15 -6.53 -9.17 -7.84
C ILE A 15 -6.86 -10.62 -7.49
N HIS A 16 -7.77 -11.24 -8.23
CA HIS A 16 -8.03 -12.68 -8.12
C HIS A 16 -6.85 -13.48 -8.69
N HIS A 17 -6.08 -14.11 -7.81
CA HIS A 17 -5.03 -15.04 -8.21
C HIS A 17 -5.65 -16.34 -8.76
N ARG A 18 -5.39 -16.63 -10.04
CA ARG A 18 -5.68 -17.93 -10.67
C ARG A 18 -4.76 -18.99 -10.04
N ARG A 19 -5.32 -19.91 -9.27
CA ARG A 19 -4.60 -21.08 -8.72
C ARG A 19 -4.15 -21.96 -9.89
N ASN A 20 -2.84 -22.14 -10.05
CA ASN A 20 -2.28 -23.18 -10.90
C ASN A 20 -2.29 -24.51 -10.15
N SER A 21 -2.67 -25.54 -10.90
CA SER A 21 -3.02 -26.92 -10.54
C SER A 21 -1.89 -27.73 -9.89
N LEU A 22 -2.28 -28.61 -8.95
CA LEU A 22 -1.46 -29.68 -8.37
C LEU A 22 -0.84 -30.57 -9.46
N GLN A 23 0.46 -30.88 -9.35
CA GLN A 23 1.11 -31.90 -10.19
C GLN A 23 0.90 -33.31 -9.59
N PRO A 24 0.80 -34.37 -10.42
CA PRO A 24 0.49 -35.72 -9.96
C PRO A 24 1.68 -36.38 -9.24
N GLY A 25 1.35 -37.16 -8.21
CA GLY A 25 2.30 -37.77 -7.28
C GLY A 25 3.25 -38.79 -7.93
N ILE A 26 4.52 -38.73 -7.53
CA ILE A 26 5.57 -39.68 -7.87
C ILE A 26 5.45 -40.89 -6.93
N ARG A 27 5.27 -42.09 -7.48
CA ARG A 27 5.27 -43.35 -6.72
C ARG A 27 6.69 -43.94 -6.71
N ILE A 28 7.31 -43.98 -5.54
CA ILE A 28 8.64 -44.56 -5.32
C ILE A 28 8.46 -46.04 -4.94
N LYS A 29 9.15 -46.97 -5.63
CA LYS A 29 9.21 -48.39 -5.24
C LYS A 29 10.37 -48.60 -4.26
N SER A 30 10.17 -49.39 -3.21
CA SER A 30 11.16 -49.63 -2.15
C SER A 30 12.13 -50.77 -2.49
N SER A 31 13.42 -50.46 -2.60
CA SER A 31 14.53 -51.42 -2.49
C SER A 31 15.27 -51.16 -1.17
N HIS A 32 15.57 -52.20 -0.40
CA HIS A 32 16.17 -52.10 0.94
C HIS A 32 17.71 -51.96 0.85
N PRO A 33 18.32 -50.82 1.22
CA PRO A 33 19.77 -50.62 1.16
C PRO A 33 20.47 -50.98 2.49
N ALA A 34 21.79 -51.14 2.44
CA ALA A 34 22.63 -51.34 3.62
C ALA A 34 22.70 -50.06 4.48
N GLU A 35 22.93 -50.20 5.78
CA GLU A 35 22.87 -49.09 6.76
C GLU A 35 23.83 -47.92 6.46
N SER A 36 25.01 -48.18 5.90
CA SER A 36 25.96 -47.13 5.48
C SER A 36 25.47 -46.31 4.29
N GLU A 37 24.75 -46.95 3.36
CA GLU A 37 24.15 -46.29 2.20
C GLU A 37 22.93 -45.46 2.62
N LEU A 38 22.17 -45.94 3.61
CA LEU A 38 21.03 -45.24 4.19
C LEU A 38 21.43 -43.89 4.81
N GLU A 39 22.56 -43.82 5.53
CA GLU A 39 23.02 -42.55 6.08
C GLU A 39 23.50 -41.60 4.99
N THR A 40 24.24 -42.08 3.98
CA THR A 40 24.63 -41.23 2.85
C THR A 40 23.42 -40.70 2.08
N PHE A 41 22.39 -41.54 1.89
CA PHE A 41 21.15 -41.16 1.24
C PHE A 41 20.37 -40.12 2.05
N ARG A 42 20.24 -40.30 3.37
CA ARG A 42 19.58 -39.34 4.27
C ARG A 42 20.31 -38.00 4.29
N THR A 43 21.64 -37.99 4.35
CA THR A 43 22.43 -36.74 4.31
C THR A 43 22.26 -36.00 2.99
N TYR A 44 22.23 -36.73 1.87
CA TYR A 44 22.02 -36.16 0.54
C TYR A 44 20.59 -35.59 0.38
N GLU A 45 19.58 -36.33 0.83
CA GLU A 45 18.19 -35.85 0.81
C GLU A 45 18.00 -34.61 1.70
N GLN A 46 18.65 -34.57 2.86
CA GLN A 46 18.60 -33.43 3.76
C GLN A 46 19.26 -32.19 3.16
N GLU A 47 20.45 -32.31 2.59
CA GLU A 47 21.12 -31.20 1.92
C GLU A 47 20.32 -30.69 0.72
N ASN A 48 19.74 -31.60 -0.07
CA ASN A 48 18.89 -31.23 -1.19
C ASN A 48 17.60 -30.52 -0.74
N ASN A 49 16.99 -30.98 0.37
CA ASN A 49 15.82 -30.33 0.97
C ASN A 49 16.16 -28.91 1.47
N ASP A 50 17.27 -28.77 2.20
CA ASP A 50 17.73 -27.47 2.70
C ASP A 50 18.01 -26.49 1.55
N ASN A 51 18.62 -26.96 0.48
CA ASN A 51 18.87 -26.16 -0.72
C ASN A 51 17.57 -25.76 -1.44
N LEU A 52 16.62 -26.69 -1.57
CA LEU A 52 15.30 -26.42 -2.14
C LEU A 52 14.51 -25.42 -1.28
N LEU A 53 14.58 -25.54 0.05
CA LEU A 53 13.95 -24.62 0.98
C LEU A 53 14.51 -23.21 0.83
N ARG A 54 15.85 -23.05 0.77
CA ARG A 54 16.50 -21.75 0.54
C ARG A 54 16.08 -21.14 -0.79
N ALA A 55 16.09 -21.91 -1.87
CA ALA A 55 15.67 -21.44 -3.19
C ALA A 55 14.20 -21.01 -3.22
N ASN A 56 13.32 -21.73 -2.52
CA ASN A 56 11.90 -21.37 -2.40
C ASN A 56 11.71 -20.07 -1.61
N LEU A 57 12.46 -19.86 -0.53
CA LEU A 57 12.41 -18.62 0.25
C LEU A 57 12.87 -17.42 -0.59
N ASP A 58 14.00 -17.53 -1.29
CA ASP A 58 14.49 -16.50 -2.20
C ASP A 58 13.47 -16.15 -3.29
N LEU A 59 12.79 -17.15 -3.84
CA LEU A 59 11.74 -16.95 -4.83
C LEU A 59 10.55 -16.16 -4.25
N ILE A 60 10.11 -16.51 -3.04
CA ILE A 60 9.02 -15.81 -2.36
C ILE A 60 9.38 -14.34 -2.14
N ASP A 61 10.60 -14.06 -1.69
CA ASP A 61 11.03 -12.69 -1.42
C ASP A 61 11.14 -11.86 -2.70
N LYS A 62 11.65 -12.44 -3.78
CA LYS A 62 11.64 -11.80 -5.11
C LYS A 62 10.23 -11.46 -5.57
N ILE A 63 9.27 -12.37 -5.40
CA ILE A 63 7.86 -12.12 -5.77
C ILE A 63 7.27 -10.98 -4.94
N ARG A 64 7.55 -10.97 -3.62
CA ARG A 64 7.07 -9.91 -2.73
C ARG A 64 7.66 -8.55 -3.09
N GLU A 65 8.95 -8.50 -3.40
CA GLU A 65 9.63 -7.27 -3.79
C GLU A 65 9.10 -6.72 -5.12
N ASP A 66 8.91 -7.58 -6.12
CA ASP A 66 8.30 -7.17 -7.40
C ASP A 66 6.87 -6.66 -7.20
N ALA A 67 6.06 -7.33 -6.37
CA ALA A 67 4.72 -6.86 -6.02
C ALA A 67 4.75 -5.46 -5.35
N ARG A 68 5.67 -5.24 -4.40
CA ARG A 68 5.86 -3.92 -3.77
C ARG A 68 6.26 -2.86 -4.78
N ALA A 69 7.21 -3.17 -5.68
CA ALA A 69 7.66 -2.27 -6.72
C ALA A 69 6.52 -1.87 -7.67
N ARG A 70 5.65 -2.82 -8.05
CA ARG A 70 4.47 -2.55 -8.87
C ARG A 70 3.47 -1.64 -8.16
N ILE A 71 3.15 -1.90 -6.90
CA ILE A 71 2.24 -1.07 -6.10
C ILE A 71 2.81 0.36 -5.99
N HIS A 72 4.10 0.48 -5.68
CA HIS A 72 4.76 1.78 -5.56
C HIS A 72 4.72 2.56 -6.88
N LYS A 73 5.08 1.91 -8.00
CA LYS A 73 5.03 2.53 -9.34
C LYS A 73 3.62 2.98 -9.70
N TYR A 74 2.61 2.17 -9.41
CA TYR A 74 1.21 2.53 -9.64
C TYR A 74 0.79 3.74 -8.81
N LYS A 75 1.06 3.72 -7.49
CA LYS A 75 0.78 4.86 -6.59
C LYS A 75 1.41 6.15 -7.09
N HIS A 76 2.69 6.12 -7.46
CA HIS A 76 3.38 7.27 -8.03
C HIS A 76 2.74 7.78 -9.31
N LYS A 77 2.35 6.89 -10.22
CA LYS A 77 1.68 7.26 -11.47
C LYS A 77 0.36 8.00 -11.20
N VAL A 78 -0.43 7.50 -10.24
CA VAL A 78 -1.70 8.13 -9.83
C VAL A 78 -1.46 9.51 -9.22
N ILE A 79 -0.50 9.64 -8.30
CA ILE A 79 -0.13 10.92 -7.68
C ILE A 79 0.33 11.93 -8.73
N ASN A 80 1.22 11.53 -9.64
CA ASN A 80 1.73 12.42 -10.68
C ASN A 80 0.63 12.87 -11.65
N ALA A 81 -0.27 11.96 -12.03
CA ALA A 81 -1.40 12.29 -12.89
C ALA A 81 -2.36 13.29 -12.23
N TYR A 82 -2.62 13.12 -10.92
CA TYR A 82 -3.43 14.03 -10.13
C TYR A 82 -2.73 15.40 -10.01
N ASN A 83 -1.49 15.43 -9.54
CA ASN A 83 -0.72 16.66 -9.32
C ASN A 83 -0.53 17.48 -10.59
N ARG A 84 -0.42 16.84 -11.77
CA ARG A 84 -0.35 17.53 -13.06
C ARG A 84 -1.62 18.34 -13.38
N ARG A 85 -2.78 17.92 -12.87
CA ARG A 85 -4.08 18.60 -13.10
C ARG A 85 -4.39 19.66 -12.05
N VAL A 86 -3.80 19.56 -10.87
CA VAL A 86 -3.99 20.53 -9.78
C VAL A 86 -3.23 21.82 -10.10
N LYS A 87 -3.97 22.92 -10.24
CA LYS A 87 -3.38 24.25 -10.36
C LYS A 87 -3.21 24.85 -8.96
N ARG A 88 -2.02 25.36 -8.65
CA ARG A 88 -1.83 26.18 -7.46
C ARG A 88 -2.69 27.42 -7.59
N ARG A 89 -3.49 27.70 -6.57
CA ARG A 89 -4.34 28.88 -6.49
C ARG A 89 -3.99 29.62 -5.21
N GLU A 90 -3.67 30.89 -5.35
CA GLU A 90 -3.51 31.79 -4.22
C GLU A 90 -4.87 32.37 -3.86
N PHE A 91 -5.15 32.43 -2.56
CA PHE A 91 -6.37 33.01 -2.04
C PHE A 91 -6.07 34.29 -1.29
N GLN A 92 -7.00 35.23 -1.37
CA GLN A 92 -6.92 36.51 -0.69
C GLN A 92 -7.81 36.50 0.56
N VAL A 93 -7.51 37.42 1.49
CA VAL A 93 -8.38 37.69 2.63
C VAL A 93 -9.80 38.01 2.11
N SER A 94 -10.81 37.54 2.82
CA SER A 94 -12.24 37.59 2.47
C SER A 94 -12.70 36.64 1.37
N ASN A 95 -11.82 35.86 0.72
CA ASN A 95 -12.28 34.77 -0.16
C ASN A 95 -13.01 33.69 0.64
N LEU A 96 -14.06 33.14 0.02
CA LEU A 96 -14.78 31.97 0.52
C LEU A 96 -14.17 30.70 -0.04
N VAL A 97 -13.90 29.73 0.82
CA VAL A 97 -13.28 28.45 0.49
C VAL A 97 -14.00 27.29 1.17
N LEU A 98 -13.93 26.11 0.55
CA LEU A 98 -14.35 24.86 1.15
C LEU A 98 -13.16 24.20 1.83
N ARG A 99 -13.36 23.66 3.04
CA ARG A 99 -12.32 22.89 3.73
C ARG A 99 -12.59 21.41 3.54
N ARG A 100 -11.54 20.60 3.41
CA ARG A 100 -11.73 19.14 3.40
C ARG A 100 -12.35 18.69 4.73
N ALA A 101 -13.35 17.82 4.66
CA ALA A 101 -14.00 17.26 5.84
C ALA A 101 -13.01 16.44 6.67
N ASN A 102 -13.15 16.50 8.00
CA ASN A 102 -12.30 15.71 8.89
C ASN A 102 -12.68 14.22 8.79
N ALA A 103 -11.71 13.32 8.90
CA ALA A 103 -11.95 11.88 8.91
C ALA A 103 -12.77 11.39 10.12
N LEU A 104 -12.89 12.22 11.16
CA LEU A 104 -13.73 12.00 12.35
C LEU A 104 -15.19 12.50 12.15
N GLY A 105 -15.50 13.09 10.99
CA GLY A 105 -16.85 13.48 10.61
C GLY A 105 -17.72 12.26 10.26
N PRO A 106 -18.97 12.47 9.79
CA PRO A 106 -19.84 11.37 9.39
C PRO A 106 -19.13 10.46 8.38
N VAL A 107 -18.93 9.20 8.76
CA VAL A 107 -18.18 8.22 7.96
C VAL A 107 -19.18 7.48 7.07
N GLY A 108 -19.03 7.62 5.76
CA GLY A 108 -19.84 6.89 4.79
C GLY A 108 -19.44 7.25 3.37
N LYS A 109 -19.62 6.31 2.43
CA LYS A 109 -19.32 6.50 1.00
C LYS A 109 -20.03 7.72 0.38
N LEU A 110 -21.12 8.17 1.01
CA LEU A 110 -21.95 9.30 0.59
C LEU A 110 -21.78 10.54 1.48
N ALA A 111 -20.89 10.50 2.47
CA ALA A 111 -20.60 11.68 3.26
C ALA A 111 -19.85 12.72 2.40
N PRO A 112 -20.16 14.02 2.56
CA PRO A 112 -19.49 15.05 1.80
C PRO A 112 -18.00 15.14 2.17
N ASN A 113 -17.12 15.11 1.17
CA ASN A 113 -15.67 15.23 1.34
C ASN A 113 -15.22 16.66 1.70
N TRP A 114 -16.13 17.64 1.60
CA TRP A 114 -15.87 19.06 1.79
C TRP A 114 -16.90 19.66 2.75
N GLU A 115 -16.45 20.54 3.63
CA GLU A 115 -17.23 21.22 4.66
C GLU A 115 -17.25 22.74 4.44
N GLY A 116 -18.33 23.36 4.90
CA GLY A 116 -18.47 24.81 5.01
C GLY A 116 -18.77 25.48 3.69
N PRO A 117 -19.04 26.79 3.74
CA PRO A 117 -18.05 27.75 3.25
C PRO A 117 -17.36 28.47 4.42
N TYR A 118 -16.05 28.70 4.28
CA TYR A 118 -15.23 29.40 5.26
C TYR A 118 -14.66 30.67 4.64
N LYS A 119 -14.57 31.75 5.43
CA LYS A 119 -13.90 32.98 5.02
C LYS A 119 -12.44 32.95 5.44
N ILE A 120 -11.54 33.33 4.54
CA ILE A 120 -10.13 33.54 4.88
C ILE A 120 -10.00 34.88 5.61
N ILE A 121 -9.52 34.82 6.85
CA ILE A 121 -9.29 36.01 7.68
C ILE A 121 -7.81 36.41 7.76
N ARG A 122 -6.90 35.48 7.42
CA ARG A 122 -5.46 35.74 7.40
C ARG A 122 -4.74 34.78 6.46
N ILE A 123 -3.78 35.30 5.71
CA ILE A 123 -2.81 34.50 4.96
C ILE A 123 -1.62 34.22 5.88
N ILE A 124 -1.21 32.96 5.97
CA ILE A 124 -0.03 32.51 6.72
C ILE A 124 1.04 32.11 5.70
N MET A 125 2.30 32.00 6.13
CA MET A 125 3.39 31.52 5.27
C MET A 125 3.15 30.08 4.78
N PHE A 126 3.77 29.74 3.64
CA PHE A 126 3.74 28.40 3.04
C PHE A 126 2.37 27.89 2.58
N GLY A 127 1.44 28.79 2.23
CA GLY A 127 0.14 28.41 1.67
C GLY A 127 -0.88 27.94 2.71
N ALA A 128 -0.62 28.21 3.99
CA ALA A 128 -1.59 28.05 5.06
C ALA A 128 -2.49 29.29 5.16
N TYR A 129 -3.75 29.09 5.55
CA TYR A 129 -4.74 30.16 5.68
C TYR A 129 -5.51 29.98 6.98
N LYS A 130 -5.78 31.09 7.69
CA LYS A 130 -6.65 31.09 8.85
C LYS A 130 -8.10 31.29 8.40
N LEU A 131 -8.99 30.42 8.89
CA LEU A 131 -10.38 30.35 8.44
C LEU A 131 -11.35 30.74 9.55
N GLU A 132 -12.44 31.41 9.18
CA GLU A 132 -13.57 31.73 10.03
C GLU A 132 -14.85 31.12 9.44
N GLY A 133 -15.53 30.29 10.23
CA GLY A 133 -16.84 29.74 9.86
C GLY A 133 -17.97 30.72 10.16
N ALA A 134 -19.16 30.47 9.60
CA ALA A 134 -20.35 31.30 9.77
C ALA A 134 -20.77 31.55 11.24
N ASN A 135 -20.25 30.75 12.18
CA ASN A 135 -20.59 30.78 13.60
C ASN A 135 -19.53 31.54 14.43
N ASN A 136 -18.65 32.34 13.81
CA ASN A 136 -17.45 32.95 14.42
C ASN A 136 -16.47 31.95 15.07
N ARG A 137 -16.59 30.66 14.74
CA ARG A 137 -15.63 29.64 15.20
C ARG A 137 -14.36 29.79 14.37
N LYS A 138 -13.33 30.38 14.98
CA LYS A 138 -11.99 30.50 14.39
C LYS A 138 -11.35 29.12 14.36
N LEU A 139 -10.97 28.68 13.17
CA LEU A 139 -10.21 27.44 12.98
C LEU A 139 -8.77 27.85 12.70
N SER A 140 -7.87 27.39 13.58
CA SER A 140 -6.43 27.65 13.46
C SER A 140 -5.78 26.78 12.40
#